data_AF-A0A3L7RRH7-F1
#
_entry.id   AF-A0A3L7RRH7-F1
#
_cell.length_a   1.000
_cell.length_b   1.000
_cell.length_c   1.000
_cell.angle_alpha   90.00
_cell.angle_beta   90.00
_cell.angle_gamma   90.00
#
_symmetry.space_group_name_H-M   'P 1'
#
loop_
_entity.id
_entity.type
_entity.pdbx_description
1 polymer ?
#
loop_
_entity_poly.entity_id
_entity_poly.type
_entity_poly.pdbx_seq_one_letter_code
_entity_poly.pdbx_strand_id
1 'polypeptide(L)'
;MLNPEELDDLPELPSGLASELKSRYGPFPEIPEAIDRAILADAQRHLHQTIPVKARSNWRWRLAVIGSSMAAACMLLFALNRQEPQQPASVARDLDGNGRVDILDAFAVAREIRSGRNQSEFDINGDGRLTQADVNEIAQRAVTL
;
A
#
# COMPACT_ATOMS: atom_id res chain seq x y z
N MET A 1 10.84 14.93 -0.07
CA MET A 1 11.59 16.00 0.61
C MET A 1 11.31 17.26 -0.18
N LEU A 2 10.56 18.21 0.38
CA LEU A 2 10.30 19.50 -0.26
C LEU A 2 11.63 20.25 -0.37
N ASN A 3 11.82 20.95 -1.49
CA ASN A 3 13.02 21.74 -1.74
C ASN A 3 13.02 22.95 -0.78
N PRO A 4 14.10 23.25 -0.04
CA PRO A 4 14.10 24.35 0.94
C PRO A 4 13.78 25.72 0.33
N GLU A 5 13.98 25.92 -0.97
CA GLU A 5 13.60 27.14 -1.69
C GLU A 5 12.08 27.29 -1.91
N GLU A 6 11.30 26.21 -1.96
CA GLU A 6 9.82 26.28 -2.11
C GLU A 6 9.11 26.76 -0.83
N LEU A 7 9.81 26.76 0.32
CA LEU A 7 9.26 27.25 1.58
C LEU A 7 9.28 28.78 1.69
N ASP A 8 10.19 29.44 0.97
CA ASP A 8 10.31 30.91 0.96
C ASP A 8 9.25 31.59 0.06
N ASP A 9 8.67 30.85 -0.89
CA ASP A 9 7.61 31.32 -1.79
C ASP A 9 6.18 31.08 -1.24
N LEU A 10 6.05 30.68 0.03
CA LEU A 10 4.75 30.61 0.66
C LEU A 10 4.17 32.03 0.81
N PRO A 11 2.92 32.26 0.37
CA PRO A 11 2.30 33.57 0.52
C PRO A 11 2.31 33.95 2.00
N GLU A 12 2.92 35.09 2.32
CA GLU A 12 2.94 35.61 3.69
C GLU A 12 1.50 35.63 4.22
N LEU A 13 1.29 34.97 5.35
CA LEU A 13 -0.01 34.90 6.00
C LEU A 13 -0.54 36.32 6.22
N PRO A 14 -1.78 36.64 5.79
CA PRO A 14 -2.38 37.94 6.05
C PRO A 14 -2.31 38.26 7.54
N SER A 15 -1.75 39.40 7.91
CA SER A 15 -1.48 39.77 9.30
C SER A 15 -2.73 39.73 10.20
N GLY A 16 -3.91 40.03 9.65
CA GLY A 16 -5.19 39.90 10.33
C GLY A 16 -5.55 38.45 10.68
N LEU A 17 -5.33 37.52 9.76
CA LEU A 17 -5.57 36.09 9.97
C LEU A 17 -4.58 35.52 11.00
N ALA A 18 -3.31 35.90 10.92
CA ALA A 18 -2.29 35.49 11.88
C ALA A 18 -2.63 35.99 13.31
N SER A 19 -3.10 37.23 13.43
CA SER A 19 -3.54 37.80 14.71
C SER A 19 -4.79 37.10 15.26
N GLU A 20 -5.76 36.78 14.41
CA GLU A 20 -6.99 36.08 14.82
C GLU A 20 -6.70 34.65 15.28
N LEU A 21 -5.85 33.92 14.54
CA LEU A 21 -5.39 32.60 14.94
C LEU A 21 -4.63 32.64 16.27
N LYS A 22 -3.72 33.60 16.44
CA LYS A 22 -2.98 33.77 17.71
C LYS A 22 -3.92 34.10 18.88
N SER A 23 -4.95 34.92 18.63
CA SER A 23 -5.95 35.24 19.63
C SER A 23 -6.85 34.05 19.98
N ARG A 24 -7.20 33.20 19.00
CA ARG A 24 -8.11 32.06 19.20
C ARG A 24 -7.42 30.86 19.85
N TYR A 25 -6.19 30.56 19.44
CA TYR A 25 -5.47 29.36 19.88
C TYR A 25 -4.49 29.63 21.03
N GLY A 26 -4.25 30.90 21.37
CA GLY A 26 -3.41 31.28 22.50
C GLY A 26 -1.94 30.90 22.30
N PRO A 27 -1.11 31.07 23.35
CA PRO A 27 0.26 30.57 23.32
C PRO A 27 0.26 29.04 23.18
N PHE A 28 1.18 28.52 22.37
CA PHE A 28 1.36 27.08 22.22
C PHE A 28 1.54 26.43 23.60
N PRO A 29 0.83 25.33 23.90
CA PRO A 29 1.01 24.64 25.17
C PRO A 29 2.46 24.17 25.27
N GLU A 30 3.12 24.49 26.38
CA GLU A 30 4.47 23.98 26.65
C GLU A 30 4.35 22.47 26.84
N ILE A 31 4.91 21.70 25.91
CA ILE A 31 4.86 20.24 25.93
C ILE A 31 5.92 19.76 26.92
N PRO A 32 5.56 19.06 28.01
CA PRO A 32 6.54 18.53 28.95
C PRO A 32 7.50 17.54 28.26
N GLU A 33 8.80 17.65 28.56
CA GLU A 33 9.85 16.76 28.00
C GLU A 33 9.58 15.26 28.23
N ALA A 34 8.84 14.93 29.29
CA ALA A 34 8.44 13.56 29.57
C ALA A 34 7.48 12.99 28.50
N ILE A 35 6.56 13.82 27.99
CA ILE A 35 5.61 13.44 26.95
C ILE A 35 6.33 13.29 25.62
N ASP A 36 7.21 14.23 25.28
CA ASP A 36 8.00 14.16 24.04
C ASP A 36 8.86 12.89 24.00
N ARG A 37 9.58 12.58 25.10
CA ARG A 37 10.33 11.32 25.23
C ARG A 37 9.45 10.08 25.13
N ALA A 38 8.24 10.12 25.68
CA ALA A 38 7.31 8.99 25.60
C ALA A 38 6.85 8.75 24.15
N ILE A 39 6.55 9.81 23.39
CA ILE A 39 6.18 9.74 21.98
C ILE A 39 7.35 9.19 21.15
N LEU A 40 8.57 9.72 21.35
CA LEU A 40 9.77 9.24 20.66
C LEU A 40 10.04 7.76 20.92
N ALA A 41 9.90 7.32 22.18
CA ALA A 41 10.08 5.92 22.55
C ALA A 41 9.01 5.01 21.92
N ASP A 42 7.78 5.49 21.78
CA ASP A 42 6.69 4.74 21.17
C ASP A 42 6.83 4.64 19.64
N ALA A 43 7.25 5.73 18.99
CA ALA A 43 7.59 5.76 17.57
C ALA A 43 8.73 4.80 17.24
N GLN A 44 9.81 4.78 18.04
CA GLN A 44 10.91 3.83 17.86
C GLN A 44 10.44 2.38 17.99
N ARG A 45 9.59 2.06 18.97
CA ARG A 45 9.04 0.71 19.14
C ARG A 45 8.25 0.26 17.91
N HIS A 46 7.44 1.13 17.32
CA HIS A 46 6.71 0.84 16.08
C HIS A 46 7.66 0.57 14.90
N LEU A 47 8.70 1.39 14.72
CA LEU A 47 9.67 1.21 13.63
C LEU A 47 10.48 -0.10 13.74
N HIS A 48 10.76 -0.57 14.95
CA HIS A 48 11.46 -1.83 15.16
C HIS A 48 10.59 -3.07 14.91
N GLN A 49 9.26 -2.95 15.00
CA GLN A 49 8.34 -4.05 14.71
C GLN A 49 8.07 -4.21 13.21
N THR A 50 8.27 -3.18 12.40
CA THR A 50 7.93 -3.16 10.97
C THR A 50 9.07 -3.57 10.03
N ILE A 51 10.26 -3.92 10.53
CA ILE A 51 11.36 -4.38 9.67
C ILE A 51 11.59 -5.89 9.85
N PRO A 52 10.91 -6.77 9.08
CA PRO A 52 11.30 -8.16 9.01
C PRO A 52 12.66 -8.27 8.31
N VAL A 53 13.71 -8.49 9.11
CA VAL A 53 15.06 -8.76 8.63
C VAL A 53 15.05 -10.15 7.95
N LYS A 54 14.87 -10.17 6.62
CA LYS A 54 15.17 -11.24 5.66
C LYS A 54 15.18 -12.69 6.21
N ALA A 55 14.06 -13.40 6.08
CA ALA A 55 14.07 -14.87 6.00
C ALA A 55 14.11 -15.31 4.52
N ARG A 56 15.25 -15.06 3.85
CA ARG A 56 15.58 -15.64 2.53
C ARG A 56 15.96 -17.12 2.70
N SER A 57 14.99 -18.02 2.85
CA SER A 57 15.23 -19.47 2.87
C SER A 57 13.86 -20.15 2.93
N ASN A 58 13.25 -20.76 1.90
CA ASN A 58 13.57 -22.10 1.38
C ASN A 58 12.67 -22.48 0.16
N TRP A 59 12.02 -21.51 -0.52
CA TRP A 59 10.93 -21.80 -1.48
C TRP A 59 11.34 -22.71 -2.66
N ARG A 60 12.62 -22.74 -3.01
CA ARG A 60 13.13 -23.43 -4.22
C ARG A 60 13.08 -24.97 -4.17
N TRP A 61 12.70 -25.60 -3.06
CA TRP A 61 12.70 -27.09 -2.93
C TRP A 61 11.31 -27.75 -2.88
N ARG A 62 10.20 -27.03 -3.08
CA ARG A 62 8.84 -27.62 -2.96
C ARG A 62 8.14 -27.95 -4.29
N LEU A 63 8.84 -27.97 -5.42
CA LEU A 63 8.27 -28.35 -6.73
C LEU A 63 8.98 -29.56 -7.34
N ALA A 64 9.07 -30.64 -6.58
CA ALA A 64 9.25 -31.95 -7.17
C ALA A 64 8.24 -32.92 -6.53
N VAL A 65 7.54 -33.66 -7.41
CA VAL A 65 6.99 -35.01 -7.20
C VAL A 65 5.44 -35.15 -7.27
N ILE A 66 4.99 -35.77 -8.39
CA ILE A 66 3.72 -36.50 -8.71
C ILE A 66 2.53 -35.65 -9.22
N GLY A 67 1.79 -35.96 -10.30
CA GLY A 67 1.77 -37.10 -11.22
C GLY A 67 0.47 -37.13 -12.07
N SER A 68 0.61 -36.77 -13.35
CA SER A 68 -0.07 -37.18 -14.60
C SER A 68 -1.49 -37.81 -14.72
N SER A 69 -2.36 -37.94 -13.71
CA SER A 69 -3.66 -38.65 -13.87
C SER A 69 -4.90 -37.86 -13.48
N MET A 70 -4.94 -36.55 -13.76
CA MET A 70 -6.13 -35.70 -13.52
C MET A 70 -6.47 -34.79 -14.71
N ALA A 71 -6.07 -35.14 -15.94
CA ALA A 71 -6.29 -34.25 -17.09
C ALA A 71 -7.70 -34.35 -17.71
N ALA A 72 -8.26 -35.56 -17.84
CA ALA A 72 -9.51 -35.77 -18.58
C ALA A 72 -10.78 -35.33 -17.81
N ALA A 73 -10.86 -35.65 -16.51
CA ALA A 73 -11.98 -35.19 -15.67
C ALA A 73 -11.95 -33.68 -15.45
N CYS A 74 -10.75 -33.08 -15.34
CA CYS A 74 -10.58 -31.64 -15.27
C CYS A 74 -10.98 -30.95 -16.58
N MET A 75 -10.70 -31.51 -17.76
CA MET A 75 -11.14 -30.92 -19.03
C MET A 75 -12.67 -30.82 -19.16
N LEU A 76 -13.40 -31.85 -18.74
CA LEU A 76 -14.87 -31.86 -18.80
C LEU A 76 -15.49 -30.89 -17.79
N LEU A 77 -14.92 -30.80 -16.59
CA LEU A 77 -15.31 -29.80 -15.59
C LEU A 77 -14.96 -28.37 -16.04
N PHE A 78 -13.81 -28.16 -16.67
CA PHE A 78 -13.35 -26.84 -17.16
C PHE A 78 -14.19 -26.31 -18.33
N ALA A 79 -14.72 -27.19 -19.17
CA ALA A 79 -15.62 -26.82 -20.27
C ALA A 79 -17.03 -26.44 -19.80
N LEU A 80 -17.52 -27.06 -18.73
CA LEU A 80 -18.83 -26.76 -18.12
C LEU A 80 -18.76 -25.56 -17.16
N ASN A 81 -17.61 -25.35 -16.54
CA ASN A 81 -17.39 -24.32 -15.52
C ASN A 81 -16.72 -23.07 -16.10
N ARG A 82 -17.20 -22.58 -17.26
CA ARG A 82 -16.90 -21.23 -17.81
C ARG A 82 -17.39 -20.09 -16.91
N GLN A 83 -17.24 -20.22 -15.61
CA GLN A 83 -16.97 -19.09 -14.76
C GLN A 83 -15.50 -18.75 -14.99
N GLU A 84 -15.21 -17.49 -15.29
CA GLU A 84 -13.85 -17.00 -15.43
C GLU A 84 -12.98 -17.62 -14.33
N PRO A 85 -11.81 -18.18 -14.66
CA PRO A 85 -10.90 -18.63 -13.63
C PRO A 85 -10.54 -17.40 -12.81
N GLN A 86 -11.20 -17.23 -11.66
CA GLN A 86 -10.68 -16.42 -10.57
C GLN A 86 -9.38 -17.11 -10.20
N GLN A 87 -8.30 -16.66 -10.85
CA GLN A 87 -6.95 -16.95 -10.42
C GLN A 87 -6.93 -16.68 -8.92
N PRO A 88 -6.27 -17.53 -8.11
CA PRO A 88 -6.15 -17.30 -6.68
C PRO A 88 -5.63 -15.88 -6.51
N ALA A 89 -6.52 -15.04 -5.99
CA ALA A 89 -6.40 -13.59 -6.03
C ALA A 89 -5.01 -13.23 -5.53
N SER A 90 -4.19 -12.60 -6.38
CA SER A 90 -2.81 -12.31 -6.03
C SER A 90 -2.84 -11.55 -4.69
N VAL A 91 -2.01 -11.99 -3.75
CA VAL A 91 -2.00 -11.45 -2.39
C VAL A 91 -1.86 -9.94 -2.51
N ALA A 92 -2.89 -9.21 -2.07
CA ALA A 92 -2.89 -7.75 -2.16
C ALA A 92 -1.65 -7.30 -1.41
N ARG A 93 -0.79 -6.62 -2.15
CA ARG A 93 0.54 -6.28 -1.72
C ARG A 93 0.50 -4.83 -1.26
N ASP A 94 1.19 -4.58 -0.17
CA ASP A 94 1.60 -3.23 0.22
C ASP A 94 2.50 -2.67 -0.90
N LEU A 95 1.95 -1.74 -1.67
CA LEU A 95 2.59 -1.16 -2.85
C LEU A 95 3.36 0.11 -2.50
N ASP A 96 2.95 0.82 -1.46
CA ASP A 96 3.64 2.03 -0.99
C ASP A 96 4.74 1.73 0.05
N GLY A 97 4.80 0.50 0.56
CA GLY A 97 5.80 0.02 1.51
C GLY A 97 5.51 0.40 2.97
N ASN A 98 4.27 0.77 3.30
CA ASN A 98 3.89 1.27 4.63
C ASN A 98 3.55 0.16 5.65
N GLY A 99 3.58 -1.10 5.22
CA GLY A 99 3.29 -2.29 6.03
C GLY A 99 1.80 -2.63 6.17
N ARG A 100 0.90 -1.91 5.51
CA ARG A 100 -0.55 -2.13 5.47
C ARG A 100 -1.01 -2.23 4.03
N VAL A 101 -2.22 -2.77 3.84
CA VAL A 101 -2.90 -2.78 2.56
C VAL A 101 -4.17 -1.96 2.73
N ASP A 102 -4.20 -0.77 2.15
CA ASP A 102 -5.32 0.17 2.27
C ASP A 102 -5.64 0.88 0.95
N ILE A 103 -6.51 1.91 1.01
CA ILE A 103 -6.94 2.64 -0.18
C ILE A 103 -5.81 3.44 -0.84
N LEU A 104 -4.72 3.73 -0.12
CA LEU A 104 -3.55 4.43 -0.65
C LEU A 104 -2.76 3.53 -1.60
N ASP A 105 -2.76 2.22 -1.40
CA ASP A 105 -2.21 1.27 -2.36
C ASP A 105 -2.98 1.27 -3.67
N ALA A 106 -4.31 1.35 -3.61
CA ALA A 106 -5.15 1.47 -4.81
C ALA A 106 -4.85 2.77 -5.57
N PHE A 107 -4.57 3.86 -4.85
CA PHE A 107 -4.15 5.13 -5.45
C PHE A 107 -2.76 5.04 -6.10
N ALA A 108 -1.82 4.28 -5.51
CA ALA A 108 -0.51 4.04 -6.10
C ALA A 108 -0.63 3.34 -7.47
N VAL A 109 -1.47 2.32 -7.58
CA VAL A 109 -1.77 1.64 -8.87
C VAL A 109 -2.38 2.63 -9.88
N ALA A 110 -3.38 3.41 -9.47
CA ALA A 110 -4.03 4.39 -10.35
C ALA A 110 -3.05 5.46 -10.87
N ARG A 111 -2.07 5.85 -10.04
CA ARG A 111 -1.01 6.78 -10.46
C ARG A 111 -0.10 6.16 -11.51
N GLU A 112 0.26 4.89 -11.38
CA GLU A 112 1.12 4.21 -12.37
C GLU A 112 0.39 3.93 -13.69
N ILE A 113 -0.91 3.63 -13.66
CA ILE A 113 -1.74 3.58 -14.88
C ILE A 113 -1.65 4.92 -15.64
N ARG A 114 -1.75 6.04 -14.91
CA ARG A 114 -1.69 7.38 -15.51
C ARG A 114 -0.28 7.76 -15.98
N SER A 115 0.76 7.26 -15.30
CA SER A 115 2.16 7.50 -15.68
C SER A 115 2.56 6.73 -16.95
N GLY A 116 1.75 5.76 -17.38
CA GLY A 116 2.01 4.91 -18.54
C GLY A 116 3.10 3.87 -18.29
N ARG A 117 3.55 3.68 -17.04
CA ARG A 117 4.50 2.64 -16.68
C ARG A 117 3.76 1.32 -16.52
N ASN A 118 3.91 0.46 -17.52
CA ASN A 118 3.40 -0.91 -17.47
C ASN A 118 4.39 -1.78 -16.69
N GLN A 119 4.37 -1.66 -15.37
CA GLN A 119 5.14 -2.51 -14.48
C GLN A 119 4.27 -3.69 -14.08
N SER A 120 4.70 -4.91 -14.43
CA SER A 120 4.04 -6.17 -14.05
C SER A 120 3.89 -6.34 -12.53
N GLU A 121 4.59 -5.55 -11.73
CA GLU A 121 4.46 -5.56 -10.27
C GLU A 121 3.15 -4.93 -9.77
N PHE A 122 2.48 -4.12 -10.60
CA PHE A 122 1.19 -3.49 -10.30
C PHE A 122 0.00 -4.20 -10.94
N ASP A 123 0.24 -5.31 -11.66
CA ASP A 123 -0.79 -6.22 -12.14
C ASP A 123 -1.25 -7.10 -10.95
N ILE A 124 -2.37 -6.72 -10.35
CA ILE A 124 -2.90 -7.30 -9.13
C ILE A 124 -3.81 -8.48 -9.46
N ASN A 125 -4.50 -8.46 -10.58
CA ASN A 125 -5.39 -9.56 -10.97
C ASN A 125 -4.66 -10.67 -11.76
N GLY A 126 -3.41 -10.44 -12.19
CA GLY A 126 -2.58 -11.41 -12.91
C GLY A 126 -3.00 -11.61 -14.37
N ASP A 127 -3.66 -10.63 -14.98
CA ASP A 127 -4.16 -10.71 -16.36
C ASP A 127 -3.14 -10.23 -17.42
N GLY A 128 -1.99 -9.74 -16.97
CA GLY A 128 -0.92 -9.21 -17.80
C GLY A 128 -1.14 -7.77 -18.26
N ARG A 129 -2.16 -7.07 -17.76
CA ARG A 129 -2.52 -5.70 -18.17
C ARG A 129 -2.80 -4.85 -16.93
N LEU A 130 -2.03 -3.78 -16.78
CA LEU A 130 -2.29 -2.78 -15.74
C LEU A 130 -3.53 -1.93 -16.11
N THR A 131 -4.65 -2.19 -15.45
CA THR A 131 -5.96 -1.55 -15.73
C THR A 131 -6.70 -1.11 -14.46
N GLN A 132 -7.85 -0.46 -14.65
CA GLN A 132 -8.72 -0.08 -13.52
C GLN A 132 -9.22 -1.30 -12.73
N ALA A 133 -9.21 -2.51 -13.31
CA ALA A 133 -9.56 -3.73 -12.61
C ALA A 133 -8.61 -4.00 -11.43
N ASP A 134 -7.32 -3.72 -11.59
CA ASP A 134 -6.30 -3.87 -10.54
C ASP A 134 -6.55 -2.92 -9.36
N VAL A 135 -6.96 -1.69 -9.65
CA VAL A 135 -7.31 -0.69 -8.63
C VAL A 135 -8.52 -1.15 -7.83
N ASN A 136 -9.55 -1.67 -8.51
CA ASN A 136 -10.78 -2.12 -7.86
C ASN A 136 -10.54 -3.35 -6.97
N GLU A 137 -9.63 -4.23 -7.35
CA GLU A 137 -9.25 -5.42 -6.57
C GLU A 137 -8.66 -5.03 -5.21
N ILE A 138 -7.78 -4.02 -5.17
CA ILE A 138 -7.23 -3.48 -3.92
C ILE A 138 -8.33 -2.78 -3.09
N ALA A 139 -9.14 -1.95 -3.74
CA ALA A 139 -10.19 -1.20 -3.06
C ALA A 139 -11.24 -2.12 -2.40
N GLN A 140 -11.65 -3.20 -3.05
CA GLN A 140 -12.59 -4.17 -2.48
C GLN A 140 -12.03 -4.81 -1.20
N ARG A 141 -10.74 -5.14 -1.18
CA ARG A 141 -10.11 -5.75 -0.01
C ARG A 141 -9.91 -4.75 1.14
N ALA A 142 -9.58 -3.50 0.83
CA ALA A 142 -9.48 -2.43 1.82
C ALA A 142 -10.81 -2.18 2.57
N VAL A 143 -11.95 -2.43 1.92
CA VAL A 143 -13.30 -2.28 2.52
C VAL A 143 -13.75 -3.51 3.32
N THR A 144 -13.09 -4.65 3.15
CA THR A 144 -13.48 -5.92 3.82
C THR A 144 -12.73 -6.15 5.15
N LEU A 145 -11.80 -5.25 5.51
CA LEU A 145 -11.03 -5.27 6.76
C LEU A 145 -11.66 -4.36 7.83
#